data_AF-A0A0C2ILI1-F1
#
_entry.id   AF-A0A0C2ILI1-F1
#
_cell.length_a   1.000
_cell.length_b   1.000
_cell.length_c   1.000
_cell.angle_alpha   90.00
_cell.angle_beta   90.00
_cell.angle_gamma   90.00
#
_symmetry.space_group_name_H-M   'P 1'
#
loop_
_entity.id
_entity.type
_entity.pdbx_description
1 polymer ?
#
loop_
_entity_poly.entity_id
_entity_poly.type
_entity_poly.pdbx_seq_one_letter_code
_entity_poly.pdbx_strand_id
1 'polypeptide(L)'
;MEEGAENGRLQENERVIYDYIRDAQIPDIFVHMNAVRNFISHFSNEHDTEVHHIFTQKFPLPLLEEFCRMSASGTNTSRYRETKGLFFDVFTFIFRDINQVNNDKASLFISSLVRFIKTRESDRWFDPSALMNSIITCVSHEPNKVLFINGNVMYNFYYYFRVSRTNLLEKYFEMCECVHEINMEYRSSLCCTSLSDNIHKIMKKIINPFRENRGKLCLIMFKMVYRLRLFDSVKFNVSDFFDYTVALIKHNYQVGLDLKCIVSLSKIWTAILNRVKVKIRITSVENLVYLSYIFCIDLSRKLMEVYYGSGQIHFTKNKKMKLYIIHMFLVGYPFFNLGTIKFICVAIRQLNLLFGKFLEKFSLTDLAIEDEFFIVRFYIKSLVTVRAENSYHEEKIFEDVLERLATYPFYKLHLSYIDSIILFDISHDSIYGESYFPCLLYRTKTFLHDLILALSDKEHIDRIQGQQKLFLYGDQEIDIHSIIHISLSRKLISSPYEDMRLMFMSKSPIIVESAQYKMYYQLMKRIVLSFNESKYLDKKTADDYLNLCDNYTDNLSNIKCNRDHEADTLFSTLISNMSQYEKIPKRHTFQTLLGYFVLIYEKTFIFGDYAQFKHMKFD
;
A
#
# COMPACT_ATOMS: atom_id res chain seq x y z
N MET A 1 -42.42 -53.29 -7.16
CA MET A 1 -41.00 -53.71 -7.26
C MET A 1 -40.09 -52.75 -6.53
N GLU A 2 -40.29 -51.43 -6.63
CA GLU A 2 -39.49 -50.43 -5.91
C GLU A 2 -39.56 -50.58 -4.38
N GLU A 3 -40.74 -50.78 -3.79
CA GLU A 3 -40.89 -51.02 -2.34
C GLU A 3 -40.12 -52.24 -1.83
N GLY A 4 -39.99 -53.29 -2.66
CA GLY A 4 -39.22 -54.49 -2.29
C GLY A 4 -37.72 -54.26 -2.29
N ALA A 5 -37.22 -53.40 -3.20
CA ALA A 5 -35.81 -53.04 -3.27
C ALA A 5 -35.41 -52.11 -2.11
N GLU A 6 -36.29 -51.20 -1.71
CA GLU A 6 -36.08 -50.30 -0.57
C GLU A 6 -36.03 -51.06 0.77
N ASN A 7 -36.98 -51.96 1.01
CA ASN A 7 -36.97 -52.81 2.21
C ASN A 7 -35.72 -53.69 2.30
N GLY A 8 -35.26 -54.23 1.17
CA GLY A 8 -34.02 -55.03 1.13
C GLY A 8 -32.80 -54.21 1.54
N ARG A 9 -32.69 -52.97 1.06
CA ARG A 9 -31.60 -52.04 1.40
C ARG A 9 -31.62 -51.65 2.87
N LEU A 10 -32.79 -51.39 3.45
CA LEU A 10 -32.92 -51.06 4.87
C LEU A 10 -32.44 -52.20 5.76
N GLN A 11 -32.84 -53.44 5.46
CA GLN A 11 -32.39 -54.63 6.19
C GLN A 11 -30.87 -54.85 6.08
N GLU A 12 -30.30 -54.58 4.91
CA GLU A 12 -28.85 -54.65 4.70
C GLU A 12 -28.12 -53.58 5.51
N ASN A 13 -28.62 -52.35 5.52
CA ASN A 13 -28.07 -51.24 6.31
C ASN A 13 -28.10 -51.56 7.82
N GLU A 14 -29.22 -52.07 8.33
CA GLU A 14 -29.36 -52.50 9.74
C GLU A 14 -28.35 -53.60 10.09
N ARG A 15 -28.16 -54.58 9.20
CA ARG A 15 -27.19 -55.66 9.40
C ARG A 15 -25.76 -55.13 9.47
N VAL A 16 -25.37 -54.24 8.57
CA VAL A 16 -24.02 -53.63 8.56
C VAL A 16 -23.79 -52.81 9.83
N ILE A 17 -24.80 -52.06 10.29
CA ILE A 17 -24.74 -51.32 11.56
C ILE A 17 -24.55 -52.29 12.74
N TYR A 18 -25.33 -53.37 12.80
CA TYR A 18 -25.21 -54.37 13.85
C TYR A 18 -23.83 -55.03 13.88
N ASP A 19 -23.33 -55.46 12.72
CA ASP A 19 -22.01 -56.08 12.58
C ASP A 19 -20.90 -55.12 13.03
N TYR A 20 -20.98 -53.83 12.64
CA TYR A 20 -20.05 -52.80 13.11
C TYR A 20 -20.07 -52.61 14.63
N ILE A 21 -21.26 -52.50 15.23
CA ILE A 21 -21.39 -52.31 16.69
C ILE A 21 -20.85 -53.52 17.45
N ARG A 22 -21.17 -54.74 16.99
CA ARG A 22 -20.67 -55.98 17.59
C ARG A 22 -19.14 -56.05 17.50
N ASP A 23 -18.61 -55.82 16.31
CA ASP A 23 -17.17 -55.99 16.05
C ASP A 23 -16.35 -54.86 16.71
N ALA A 24 -16.93 -53.68 16.93
CA ALA A 24 -16.35 -52.58 17.71
C ALA A 24 -16.13 -52.90 19.21
N GLN A 25 -16.72 -53.97 19.72
CA GLN A 25 -16.57 -54.41 21.12
C GLN A 25 -15.53 -55.53 21.30
N ILE A 26 -15.06 -56.14 20.21
CA ILE A 26 -14.10 -57.24 20.25
C ILE A 26 -12.70 -56.65 20.50
N PRO A 27 -11.94 -57.08 21.53
CA PRO A 27 -10.65 -56.46 21.89
C PRO A 27 -9.50 -56.84 20.93
N ASP A 28 -9.71 -56.68 19.63
CA ASP A 28 -8.75 -56.95 18.56
C ASP A 28 -8.72 -55.77 17.58
N ILE A 29 -7.54 -55.17 17.42
CA ILE A 29 -7.35 -53.99 16.56
C ILE A 29 -7.63 -54.28 15.07
N PHE A 30 -7.38 -55.50 14.60
CA PHE A 30 -7.64 -55.88 13.21
C PHE A 30 -9.13 -56.04 12.95
N VAL A 31 -9.85 -56.61 13.91
CA VAL A 31 -11.32 -56.68 13.86
C VAL A 31 -11.90 -55.27 13.81
N HIS A 32 -11.42 -54.34 14.65
CA HIS A 32 -11.83 -52.93 14.61
C HIS A 32 -11.56 -52.28 13.25
N MET A 33 -10.35 -52.46 12.70
CA MET A 33 -9.98 -51.86 11.41
C MET A 33 -10.87 -52.37 10.27
N ASN A 34 -11.16 -53.67 10.23
CA ASN A 34 -12.01 -54.27 9.21
C ASN A 34 -13.47 -53.84 9.37
N ALA A 35 -13.99 -53.81 10.59
CA ALA A 35 -15.34 -53.33 10.88
C ALA A 35 -15.54 -51.88 10.38
N VAL A 36 -14.57 -50.99 10.69
CA VAL A 36 -14.60 -49.60 10.23
C VAL A 36 -14.54 -49.49 8.70
N ARG A 37 -13.68 -50.27 8.02
CA ARG A 37 -13.60 -50.28 6.55
C ARG A 37 -14.89 -50.73 5.90
N ASN A 38 -15.46 -51.83 6.39
CA ASN A 38 -16.69 -52.38 5.86
C ASN A 38 -17.84 -51.38 6.01
N PHE A 39 -17.93 -50.72 7.17
CA PHE A 39 -18.92 -49.68 7.41
C PHE A 39 -18.74 -48.47 6.47
N ILE A 40 -17.51 -47.93 6.36
CA ILE A 40 -17.24 -46.79 5.47
C ILE A 40 -17.54 -47.16 4.01
N SER A 41 -17.14 -48.35 3.57
CA SER A 41 -17.36 -48.82 2.21
C SER A 41 -18.85 -48.92 1.88
N HIS A 42 -19.63 -49.52 2.77
CA HIS A 42 -21.07 -49.69 2.62
C HIS A 42 -21.79 -48.35 2.53
N PHE A 43 -21.49 -47.44 3.45
CA PHE A 43 -22.16 -46.14 3.54
C PHE A 43 -21.47 -45.02 2.75
N SER A 44 -20.47 -45.33 1.92
CA SER A 44 -19.61 -44.35 1.21
C SER A 44 -20.39 -43.36 0.32
N ASN A 45 -21.54 -43.76 -0.18
CA ASN A 45 -22.41 -42.96 -1.05
C ASN A 45 -23.71 -42.49 -0.36
N GLU A 46 -23.88 -42.77 0.93
CA GLU A 46 -25.09 -42.42 1.69
C GLU A 46 -24.85 -41.20 2.60
N HIS A 47 -25.76 -40.22 2.56
CA HIS A 47 -25.74 -39.01 3.38
C HIS A 47 -26.77 -39.06 4.52
N ASP A 48 -26.78 -40.17 5.26
CA ASP A 48 -27.69 -40.37 6.39
C ASP A 48 -27.04 -39.88 7.70
N THR A 49 -27.58 -38.82 8.30
CA THR A 49 -27.06 -38.23 9.55
C THR A 49 -27.07 -39.22 10.72
N GLU A 50 -28.05 -40.12 10.80
CA GLU A 50 -28.15 -41.11 11.88
C GLU A 50 -27.01 -42.13 11.80
N VAL A 51 -26.71 -42.61 10.59
CA VAL A 51 -25.58 -43.51 10.33
C VAL A 51 -24.25 -42.88 10.77
N HIS A 52 -24.04 -41.60 10.47
CA HIS A 52 -22.82 -40.87 10.89
C HIS A 52 -22.74 -40.70 12.42
N HIS A 53 -23.89 -40.45 13.06
CA HIS A 53 -23.98 -40.37 14.51
C HIS A 53 -23.62 -41.71 15.17
N ILE A 54 -24.21 -42.80 14.69
CA ILE A 54 -23.91 -44.16 15.16
C ILE A 54 -22.42 -44.48 14.97
N PHE A 55 -21.88 -44.22 13.79
CA PHE A 55 -20.47 -44.44 13.48
C PHE A 55 -19.56 -43.75 14.49
N THR A 56 -19.77 -42.45 14.72
CA THR A 56 -18.94 -41.64 15.60
C THR A 56 -19.10 -42.05 17.07
N GLN A 57 -20.35 -42.18 17.54
CA GLN A 57 -20.65 -42.53 18.93
C GLN A 57 -20.08 -43.91 19.29
N LYS A 58 -20.27 -44.90 18.41
CA LYS A 58 -19.83 -46.28 18.61
C LYS A 58 -18.41 -46.56 18.08
N PHE A 59 -17.68 -45.54 17.65
CA PHE A 59 -16.31 -45.71 17.16
C PHE A 59 -15.42 -46.46 18.17
N PRO A 60 -14.67 -47.51 17.75
CA PRO A 60 -13.88 -48.33 18.66
C PRO A 60 -12.81 -47.52 19.39
N LEU A 61 -12.90 -47.44 20.72
CA LEU A 61 -11.96 -46.66 21.54
C LEU A 61 -10.50 -47.12 21.38
N PRO A 62 -10.17 -48.42 21.36
CA PRO A 62 -8.78 -48.87 21.18
C PRO A 62 -8.18 -48.44 19.85
N LEU A 63 -8.98 -48.37 18.78
CA LEU A 63 -8.51 -47.87 17.48
C LEU A 63 -8.29 -46.35 17.48
N LEU A 64 -9.15 -45.60 18.16
CA LEU A 64 -8.97 -44.16 18.35
C LEU A 64 -7.71 -43.85 19.18
N GLU A 65 -7.47 -44.61 20.24
CA GLU A 65 -6.25 -44.53 21.05
C GLU A 65 -5.02 -44.87 20.21
N GLU A 66 -5.11 -45.88 19.33
CA GLU A 66 -4.04 -46.22 18.40
C GLU A 66 -3.73 -45.07 17.42
N PHE A 67 -4.76 -44.44 16.85
CA PHE A 67 -4.57 -43.24 16.02
C PHE A 67 -3.88 -42.11 16.81
N CYS A 68 -4.32 -41.86 18.04
CA CYS A 68 -3.73 -40.84 18.90
C CYS A 68 -2.26 -41.16 19.20
N ARG A 69 -1.97 -42.41 19.57
CA ARG A 69 -0.62 -42.92 19.85
C ARG A 69 0.29 -42.77 18.65
N MET A 70 -0.12 -43.29 17.49
CA MET A 70 0.65 -43.19 16.23
C MET A 70 0.93 -41.74 15.83
N SER A 71 -0.05 -40.86 15.99
CA SER A 71 0.13 -39.43 15.67
C SER A 71 1.17 -38.75 16.56
N ALA A 72 1.39 -39.26 17.79
CA ALA A 72 2.36 -38.74 18.75
C ALA A 72 3.74 -39.41 18.65
N SER A 73 3.80 -40.74 18.49
CA SER A 73 5.03 -41.54 18.55
C SER A 73 5.74 -41.74 17.21
N GLY A 74 5.13 -41.36 16.09
CA GLY A 74 5.72 -41.54 14.76
C GLY A 74 5.67 -42.99 14.25
N THR A 75 6.63 -43.36 13.40
CA THR A 75 6.57 -44.50 12.47
C THR A 75 6.98 -45.86 13.03
N ASN A 76 7.24 -45.95 14.34
CA ASN A 76 7.76 -47.16 15.00
C ASN A 76 6.71 -48.27 15.23
N THR A 77 5.51 -48.16 14.68
CA THR A 77 4.47 -49.21 14.81
C THR A 77 4.43 -50.10 13.57
N SER A 78 4.34 -51.41 13.79
CA SER A 78 3.99 -52.35 12.73
C SER A 78 2.68 -51.92 12.08
N ARG A 79 2.60 -51.88 10.75
CA ARG A 79 1.42 -51.46 9.98
C ARG A 79 1.03 -49.99 10.10
N TYR A 80 1.99 -49.13 10.47
CA TYR A 80 1.78 -47.67 10.53
C TYR A 80 1.08 -47.11 9.28
N ARG A 81 1.52 -47.52 8.07
CA ARG A 81 0.93 -47.04 6.80
C ARG A 81 -0.53 -47.42 6.62
N GLU A 82 -0.86 -48.68 6.89
CA GLU A 82 -2.21 -49.20 6.74
C GLU A 82 -3.19 -48.48 7.68
N THR A 83 -2.79 -48.35 8.95
CA THR A 83 -3.60 -47.69 9.99
C THR A 83 -3.72 -46.20 9.73
N LYS A 84 -2.68 -45.56 9.19
CA LYS A 84 -2.69 -44.15 8.76
C LYS A 84 -3.61 -43.92 7.55
N GLY A 85 -3.64 -44.83 6.59
CA GLY A 85 -4.59 -44.80 5.48
C GLY A 85 -6.03 -44.82 5.99
N LEU A 86 -6.33 -45.80 6.85
CA LEU A 86 -7.64 -45.92 7.49
C LEU A 86 -8.02 -44.67 8.29
N PHE A 87 -7.07 -44.04 8.98
CA PHE A 87 -7.33 -42.79 9.69
C PHE A 87 -7.85 -41.68 8.75
N PHE A 88 -7.27 -41.52 7.56
CA PHE A 88 -7.73 -40.52 6.60
C PHE A 88 -9.12 -40.87 6.02
N ASP A 89 -9.41 -42.16 5.80
CA ASP A 89 -10.73 -42.62 5.37
C ASP A 89 -11.78 -42.32 6.46
N VAL A 90 -11.46 -42.60 7.73
CA VAL A 90 -12.31 -42.30 8.89
C VAL A 90 -12.55 -40.79 9.00
N PHE A 91 -11.50 -39.98 8.90
CA PHE A 91 -11.64 -38.52 8.95
C PHE A 91 -12.55 -38.01 7.83
N THR A 92 -12.33 -38.51 6.61
CA THR A 92 -13.14 -38.14 5.43
C THR A 92 -14.60 -38.55 5.62
N PHE A 93 -14.85 -39.73 6.17
CA PHE A 93 -16.20 -40.23 6.42
C PHE A 93 -16.93 -39.43 7.52
N ILE A 94 -16.26 -39.10 8.64
CA ILE A 94 -16.89 -38.34 9.73
C ILE A 94 -17.28 -36.94 9.25
N PHE A 95 -16.36 -36.24 8.59
CA PHE A 95 -16.56 -34.83 8.23
C PHE A 95 -17.15 -34.62 6.84
N ARG A 96 -17.76 -35.63 6.21
CA ARG A 96 -18.65 -35.38 5.06
C ARG A 96 -20.05 -34.94 5.49
N ASP A 97 -20.42 -35.15 6.76
CA ASP A 97 -21.66 -34.69 7.38
C ASP A 97 -21.39 -33.49 8.29
N ILE A 98 -22.08 -32.37 8.03
CA ILE A 98 -21.94 -31.13 8.79
C ILE A 98 -22.43 -31.27 10.24
N ASN A 99 -23.32 -32.23 10.53
CA ASN A 99 -23.87 -32.40 11.88
C ASN A 99 -22.84 -32.99 12.86
N GLN A 100 -21.73 -33.56 12.36
CA GLN A 100 -20.68 -34.17 13.21
C GLN A 100 -19.63 -33.17 13.72
N VAL A 101 -19.62 -31.93 13.22
CA VAL A 101 -18.55 -30.96 13.49
C VAL A 101 -18.45 -30.52 14.96
N ASN A 102 -19.54 -30.65 15.71
CA ASN A 102 -19.66 -30.28 17.12
C ASN A 102 -19.45 -31.45 18.10
N ASN A 103 -19.17 -32.66 17.59
CA ASN A 103 -19.04 -33.83 18.44
C ASN A 103 -17.70 -33.83 19.20
N ASP A 104 -17.72 -33.97 20.52
CA ASP A 104 -16.51 -33.99 21.36
C ASP A 104 -15.50 -35.05 20.91
N LYS A 105 -15.97 -36.22 20.47
CA LYS A 105 -15.11 -37.29 19.96
C LYS A 105 -14.48 -36.93 18.61
N ALA A 106 -15.17 -36.16 17.78
CA ALA A 106 -14.64 -35.65 16.50
C ALA A 106 -13.41 -34.75 16.72
N SER A 107 -13.34 -34.03 17.85
CA SER A 107 -12.18 -33.18 18.19
C SER A 107 -10.86 -33.97 18.35
N LEU A 108 -10.94 -35.25 18.75
CA LEU A 108 -9.78 -36.14 18.87
C LEU A 108 -9.22 -36.52 17.49
N PHE A 109 -10.10 -36.71 16.50
CA PHE A 109 -9.69 -36.93 15.11
C PHE A 109 -9.03 -35.70 14.51
N ILE A 110 -9.55 -34.50 14.78
CA ILE A 110 -8.92 -33.24 14.35
C ILE A 110 -7.52 -33.10 14.96
N SER A 111 -7.39 -33.32 16.27
CA SER A 111 -6.12 -33.24 16.97
C SER A 111 -5.10 -34.26 16.41
N SER A 112 -5.56 -35.46 16.09
CA SER A 112 -4.75 -36.51 15.46
C SER A 112 -4.34 -36.13 14.03
N LEU A 113 -5.25 -35.55 13.23
CA LEU A 113 -4.95 -35.07 11.88
C LEU A 113 -3.84 -34.02 11.91
N VAL A 114 -3.96 -33.02 12.78
CA VAL A 114 -2.98 -31.94 12.97
C VAL A 114 -1.59 -32.49 13.27
N ARG A 115 -1.51 -33.57 14.06
CA ARG A 115 -0.24 -34.25 14.39
C ARG A 115 0.29 -35.09 13.22
N PHE A 116 -0.56 -35.87 12.57
CA PHE A 116 -0.16 -36.72 11.44
C PHE A 116 0.47 -35.93 10.30
N ILE A 117 -0.16 -34.84 9.87
CA ILE A 117 0.34 -34.05 8.74
C ILE A 117 1.61 -33.25 9.04
N LYS A 118 2.01 -33.14 10.32
CA LYS A 118 3.31 -32.55 10.71
C LYS A 118 4.48 -33.50 10.44
N THR A 119 4.23 -34.80 10.33
CA THR A 119 5.26 -35.80 10.00
C THR A 119 5.72 -35.65 8.54
N ARG A 120 6.97 -35.99 8.20
CA ARG A 120 7.51 -35.79 6.83
C ARG A 120 7.17 -36.92 5.86
N GLU A 121 6.59 -38.00 6.33
CA GLU A 121 6.33 -39.20 5.52
C GLU A 121 4.97 -39.10 4.82
N SER A 122 5.02 -38.63 3.57
CA SER A 122 3.87 -38.62 2.67
C SER A 122 3.69 -40.00 2.04
N ASP A 123 2.73 -40.79 2.51
CA ASP A 123 2.28 -41.99 1.82
C ASP A 123 1.24 -41.59 0.76
N ARG A 124 1.38 -42.08 -0.48
CA ARG A 124 0.55 -41.66 -1.64
C ARG A 124 -0.81 -42.38 -1.74
N TRP A 125 -1.31 -42.96 -0.65
CA TRP A 125 -2.32 -44.03 -0.73
C TRP A 125 -3.75 -43.58 -0.45
N PHE A 126 -4.00 -42.28 -0.25
CA PHE A 126 -5.33 -41.73 0.04
C PHE A 126 -5.61 -40.58 -0.94
N ASP A 127 -6.89 -40.31 -1.21
CA ASP A 127 -7.32 -39.20 -2.08
C ASP A 127 -7.29 -37.85 -1.33
N PRO A 128 -6.37 -36.92 -1.67
CA PRO A 128 -6.35 -35.61 -1.03
C PRO A 128 -7.54 -34.74 -1.39
N SER A 129 -8.24 -35.01 -2.49
CA SER A 129 -9.42 -34.24 -2.89
C SER A 129 -10.59 -34.46 -1.92
N ALA A 130 -10.92 -35.72 -1.61
CA ALA A 130 -11.97 -36.06 -0.65
C ALA A 130 -11.65 -35.52 0.76
N LEU A 131 -10.38 -35.62 1.18
CA LEU A 131 -9.93 -35.08 2.46
C LEU A 131 -10.08 -33.55 2.53
N MET A 132 -9.77 -32.82 1.45
CA MET A 132 -9.97 -31.35 1.40
C MET A 132 -11.44 -30.96 1.60
N ASN A 133 -12.39 -31.66 0.95
CA ASN A 133 -13.82 -31.41 1.15
C ASN A 133 -14.22 -31.61 2.61
N SER A 134 -13.74 -32.68 3.21
CA SER A 134 -14.03 -33.02 4.60
C SER A 134 -13.41 -32.00 5.57
N ILE A 135 -12.23 -31.47 5.25
CA ILE A 135 -11.66 -30.34 6.00
C ILE A 135 -12.54 -29.10 5.88
N ILE A 136 -13.03 -28.76 4.68
CA ILE A 136 -13.92 -27.60 4.47
C ILE A 136 -15.17 -27.73 5.34
N THR A 137 -15.82 -28.89 5.34
CA THR A 137 -16.96 -29.17 6.22
C THR A 137 -16.56 -29.11 7.69
N CYS A 138 -15.45 -29.73 8.09
CA CYS A 138 -14.93 -29.71 9.46
C CYS A 138 -14.73 -28.29 10.00
N VAL A 139 -14.20 -27.39 9.17
CA VAL A 139 -13.93 -26.00 9.56
C VAL A 139 -15.13 -25.08 9.42
N SER A 140 -16.30 -25.58 9.01
CA SER A 140 -17.55 -24.81 9.11
C SER A 140 -17.89 -24.46 10.57
N HIS A 141 -17.35 -25.23 11.53
CA HIS A 141 -17.38 -24.91 12.95
C HIS A 141 -16.15 -24.08 13.39
N GLU A 142 -16.40 -22.92 13.99
CA GLU A 142 -15.36 -21.93 14.33
C GLU A 142 -14.25 -22.44 15.29
N PRO A 143 -14.55 -23.19 16.37
CA PRO A 143 -13.52 -23.84 17.19
C PRO A 143 -12.55 -24.72 16.40
N ASN A 144 -13.02 -25.39 15.35
CA ASN A 144 -12.16 -26.21 14.50
C ASN A 144 -11.21 -25.33 13.67
N LYS A 145 -11.67 -24.17 13.16
CA LYS A 145 -10.76 -23.18 12.51
C LYS A 145 -9.62 -22.78 13.44
N VAL A 146 -9.91 -22.51 14.71
CA VAL A 146 -8.90 -22.15 15.73
C VAL A 146 -7.82 -23.22 15.84
N LEU A 147 -8.22 -24.51 15.95
CA LEU A 147 -7.28 -25.63 16.03
C LEU A 147 -6.41 -25.72 14.76
N PHE A 148 -7.01 -25.53 13.59
CA PHE A 148 -6.30 -25.59 12.32
C PHE A 148 -5.29 -24.44 12.15
N ILE A 149 -5.67 -23.22 12.53
CA ILE A 149 -4.80 -22.04 12.47
C ILE A 149 -3.64 -22.18 13.46
N ASN A 150 -3.92 -22.51 14.73
CA ASN A 150 -2.89 -22.69 15.76
C ASN A 150 -1.95 -23.85 15.39
N GLY A 151 -2.48 -24.93 14.81
CA GLY A 151 -1.73 -26.09 14.35
C GLY A 151 -0.93 -25.91 13.06
N ASN A 152 -1.08 -24.77 12.36
CA ASN A 152 -0.52 -24.50 11.03
C ASN A 152 -0.91 -25.57 10.00
N VAL A 153 -2.16 -26.03 10.05
CA VAL A 153 -2.61 -27.21 9.29
C VAL A 153 -2.45 -26.98 7.80
N MET A 154 -2.85 -25.83 7.27
CA MET A 154 -2.74 -25.52 5.83
C MET A 154 -1.31 -25.63 5.32
N TYR A 155 -0.34 -25.04 6.02
CA TYR A 155 1.07 -25.19 5.66
C TYR A 155 1.51 -26.65 5.67
N ASN A 156 1.25 -27.37 6.75
CA ASN A 156 1.70 -28.76 6.86
C ASN A 156 1.03 -29.63 5.78
N PHE A 157 -0.27 -29.41 5.52
CA PHE A 157 -1.05 -30.05 4.46
C PHE A 157 -0.39 -29.85 3.08
N TYR A 158 -0.03 -28.60 2.73
CA TYR A 158 0.61 -28.27 1.46
C TYR A 158 1.88 -29.10 1.18
N TYR A 159 2.73 -29.27 2.20
CA TYR A 159 3.97 -30.03 2.07
C TYR A 159 3.75 -31.53 2.17
N TYR A 160 2.91 -31.95 3.11
CA TYR A 160 2.62 -33.35 3.35
C TYR A 160 2.02 -34.00 2.10
N PHE A 161 1.03 -33.37 1.46
CA PHE A 161 0.38 -33.90 0.26
C PHE A 161 1.03 -33.46 -1.05
N ARG A 162 2.14 -32.69 -0.98
CA ARG A 162 2.86 -32.15 -2.14
C ARG A 162 1.92 -31.47 -3.14
N VAL A 163 0.97 -30.67 -2.64
CA VAL A 163 -0.12 -30.05 -3.41
C VAL A 163 0.38 -29.34 -4.67
N SER A 164 1.58 -28.74 -4.60
CA SER A 164 2.23 -28.07 -5.75
C SER A 164 2.48 -28.96 -6.97
N ARG A 165 2.35 -30.29 -6.84
CA ARG A 165 2.56 -31.27 -7.91
C ARG A 165 1.26 -31.93 -8.37
N THR A 166 0.12 -31.42 -7.90
CA THR A 166 -1.22 -31.97 -8.17
C THR A 166 -2.08 -30.91 -8.84
N ASN A 167 -3.20 -31.32 -9.43
CA ASN A 167 -4.25 -30.43 -9.93
C ASN A 167 -5.13 -29.83 -8.81
N LEU A 168 -4.86 -30.13 -7.54
CA LEU A 168 -5.67 -29.71 -6.39
C LEU A 168 -5.31 -28.32 -5.85
N LEU A 169 -4.52 -27.55 -6.59
CA LEU A 169 -3.98 -26.28 -6.09
C LEU A 169 -5.08 -25.23 -5.83
N GLU A 170 -6.06 -25.14 -6.72
CA GLU A 170 -7.19 -24.20 -6.59
C GLU A 170 -8.05 -24.55 -5.38
N LYS A 171 -8.51 -25.81 -5.31
CA LYS A 171 -9.24 -26.36 -4.17
C LYS A 171 -8.51 -26.21 -2.83
N TYR A 172 -7.19 -26.36 -2.85
CA TYR A 172 -6.36 -26.12 -1.67
C TYR A 172 -6.43 -24.66 -1.20
N PHE A 173 -6.43 -23.69 -2.11
CA PHE A 173 -6.55 -22.28 -1.73
C PHE A 173 -7.95 -21.90 -1.26
N GLU A 174 -8.99 -22.49 -1.85
CA GLU A 174 -10.36 -22.39 -1.34
C GLU A 174 -10.43 -22.88 0.12
N MET A 175 -9.92 -24.09 0.39
CA MET A 175 -9.82 -24.63 1.74
C MET A 175 -9.02 -23.71 2.68
N CYS A 176 -7.91 -23.13 2.21
CA CYS A 176 -7.13 -22.16 3.00
C CYS A 176 -7.95 -20.92 3.35
N GLU A 177 -8.70 -20.36 2.42
CA GLU A 177 -9.54 -19.18 2.69
C GLU A 177 -10.64 -19.53 3.70
N CYS A 178 -11.33 -20.66 3.57
CA CYS A 178 -12.31 -21.14 4.55
C CYS A 178 -11.74 -21.25 5.97
N VAL A 179 -10.54 -21.83 6.12
CA VAL A 179 -9.87 -21.95 7.43
C VAL A 179 -9.55 -20.58 8.04
N HIS A 180 -9.08 -19.63 7.23
CA HIS A 180 -8.59 -18.33 7.70
C HIS A 180 -9.69 -17.25 7.78
N GLU A 181 -10.90 -17.55 7.32
CA GLU A 181 -12.11 -16.74 7.50
C GLU A 181 -12.78 -17.03 8.86
N ILE A 182 -12.00 -17.02 9.94
CA ILE A 182 -12.47 -17.19 11.32
C ILE A 182 -13.23 -15.95 11.85
N ASN A 183 -14.33 -16.11 12.56
CA ASN A 183 -15.12 -15.00 13.09
C ASN A 183 -14.32 -14.14 14.10
N MET A 184 -14.62 -12.83 14.14
CA MET A 184 -13.93 -11.88 15.01
C MET A 184 -14.08 -12.23 16.50
N GLU A 185 -15.19 -12.87 16.87
CA GLU A 185 -15.49 -13.35 18.23
C GLU A 185 -14.48 -14.38 18.74
N TYR A 186 -13.92 -15.20 17.85
CA TYR A 186 -12.94 -16.24 18.19
C TYR A 186 -11.49 -15.75 18.14
N ARG A 187 -11.28 -14.44 17.97
CA ARG A 187 -9.96 -13.82 17.95
C ARG A 187 -9.14 -14.14 19.19
N SER A 188 -9.76 -14.13 20.38
CA SER A 188 -9.09 -14.39 21.66
C SER A 188 -8.61 -15.84 21.80
N SER A 189 -9.24 -16.77 21.08
CA SER A 189 -8.87 -18.19 21.06
C SER A 189 -7.63 -18.48 20.19
N LEU A 190 -7.18 -17.50 19.39
CA LEU A 190 -5.96 -17.64 18.60
C LEU A 190 -4.72 -17.41 19.46
N CYS A 191 -3.80 -18.38 19.42
CA CYS A 191 -2.54 -18.31 20.13
C CYS A 191 -1.55 -17.44 19.32
N CYS A 192 -1.35 -16.18 19.74
CA CYS A 192 -0.51 -15.23 19.02
C CYS A 192 0.96 -15.66 18.91
N THR A 193 1.48 -16.42 19.89
CA THR A 193 2.84 -17.00 19.83
C THR A 193 2.91 -18.07 18.74
N SER A 194 1.98 -19.03 18.73
CA SER A 194 1.88 -20.03 17.65
C SER A 194 1.71 -19.38 16.28
N LEU A 195 0.89 -18.33 16.17
CA LEU A 195 0.68 -17.61 14.92
C LEU A 195 1.97 -16.92 14.44
N SER A 196 2.74 -16.34 15.36
CA SER A 196 4.05 -15.73 15.06
C SER A 196 5.03 -16.77 14.51
N ASP A 197 5.12 -17.93 15.18
CA ASP A 197 5.98 -19.04 14.75
C ASP A 197 5.56 -19.59 13.38
N ASN A 198 4.26 -19.70 13.15
CA ASN A 198 3.69 -20.18 11.90
C ASN A 198 4.01 -19.25 10.73
N ILE A 199 3.85 -17.94 10.93
CA ILE A 199 4.21 -16.91 9.93
C ILE A 199 5.71 -16.96 9.65
N HIS A 200 6.56 -17.00 10.68
CA HIS A 200 8.00 -17.09 10.50
C HIS A 200 8.40 -18.34 9.70
N LYS A 201 7.82 -19.50 10.02
CA LYS A 201 8.06 -20.78 9.31
C LYS A 201 7.67 -20.69 7.83
N ILE A 202 6.57 -20.01 7.52
CA ILE A 202 6.09 -19.81 6.15
C ILE A 202 7.00 -18.87 5.38
N MET A 203 7.29 -17.69 5.95
CA MET A 203 8.12 -16.66 5.32
C MET A 203 9.53 -17.18 4.99
N LYS A 204 10.17 -17.89 5.94
CA LYS A 204 11.50 -18.49 5.75
C LYS A 204 11.57 -19.48 4.58
N LYS A 205 10.45 -20.11 4.21
CA LYS A 205 10.37 -21.05 3.07
C LYS A 205 9.95 -20.40 1.76
N ILE A 206 9.54 -19.13 1.76
CA ILE A 206 9.10 -18.40 0.57
C ILE A 206 10.28 -17.73 -0.12
N ILE A 207 11.17 -17.07 0.62
CA ILE A 207 12.09 -16.07 0.04
C ILE A 207 13.16 -16.71 -0.86
N ASN A 208 13.53 -17.98 -0.67
CA ASN A 208 14.60 -18.59 -1.46
C ASN A 208 14.37 -20.09 -1.78
N PRO A 209 14.01 -20.45 -3.04
CA PRO A 209 13.55 -19.59 -4.13
C PRO A 209 12.08 -19.16 -3.98
N PHE A 210 11.72 -17.99 -4.52
CA PHE A 210 10.33 -17.53 -4.55
C PHE A 210 9.42 -18.56 -5.23
N ARG A 211 8.34 -18.95 -4.54
CA ARG A 211 7.30 -19.81 -5.09
C ARG A 211 5.94 -19.17 -4.86
N GLU A 212 5.28 -18.78 -5.94
CA GLU A 212 3.99 -18.08 -5.95
C GLU A 212 2.97 -18.72 -5.00
N ASN A 213 2.83 -20.05 -5.07
CA ASN A 213 1.87 -20.79 -4.27
C ASN A 213 2.10 -20.66 -2.75
N ARG A 214 3.36 -20.62 -2.33
CA ARG A 214 3.70 -20.40 -0.91
C ARG A 214 3.43 -18.94 -0.53
N GLY A 215 3.67 -18.03 -1.47
CA GLY A 215 3.30 -16.63 -1.35
C GLY A 215 1.82 -16.42 -1.11
N LYS A 216 0.94 -17.10 -1.86
CA LYS A 216 -0.52 -17.02 -1.67
C LYS A 216 -0.96 -17.46 -0.27
N LEU A 217 -0.41 -18.57 0.25
CA LEU A 217 -0.67 -19.00 1.63
C LEU A 217 -0.27 -17.94 2.66
N CYS A 218 0.91 -17.34 2.51
CA CYS A 218 1.37 -16.25 3.37
C CYS A 218 0.39 -15.07 3.33
N LEU A 219 -0.05 -14.67 2.14
CA LEU A 219 -1.00 -13.57 1.98
C LEU A 219 -2.34 -13.86 2.66
N ILE A 220 -2.86 -15.09 2.55
CA ILE A 220 -4.10 -15.52 3.24
C ILE A 220 -3.96 -15.38 4.75
N MET A 221 -2.82 -15.80 5.32
CA MET A 221 -2.54 -15.63 6.75
C MET A 221 -2.46 -14.16 7.17
N PHE A 222 -1.77 -13.32 6.40
CA PHE A 222 -1.70 -11.89 6.69
C PHE A 222 -3.04 -11.18 6.49
N LYS A 223 -3.88 -11.62 5.55
CA LYS A 223 -5.28 -11.15 5.41
C LYS A 223 -6.08 -11.45 6.69
N MET A 224 -5.93 -12.64 7.26
CA MET A 224 -6.55 -12.99 8.55
C MET A 224 -6.02 -12.12 9.69
N VAL A 225 -4.69 -11.97 9.83
CA VAL A 225 -4.08 -11.11 10.87
C VAL A 225 -4.57 -9.68 10.77
N TYR A 226 -4.70 -9.15 9.55
CA TYR A 226 -5.27 -7.83 9.27
C TYR A 226 -6.73 -7.73 9.72
N ARG A 227 -7.58 -8.65 9.26
CA ARG A 227 -9.03 -8.66 9.55
C ARG A 227 -9.31 -8.74 11.04
N LEU A 228 -8.53 -9.56 11.76
CA LEU A 228 -8.64 -9.74 13.20
C LEU A 228 -7.89 -8.67 14.01
N ARG A 229 -7.28 -7.66 13.37
CA ARG A 229 -6.49 -6.59 14.02
C ARG A 229 -5.41 -7.15 14.96
N LEU A 230 -4.76 -8.24 14.56
CA LEU A 230 -3.77 -8.96 15.37
C LEU A 230 -2.34 -8.47 15.15
N PHE A 231 -2.12 -7.46 14.31
CA PHE A 231 -0.80 -6.92 14.07
C PHE A 231 -0.10 -6.52 15.36
N ASP A 232 -0.69 -5.82 16.33
CA ASP A 232 0.06 -5.48 17.56
C ASP A 232 0.37 -6.67 18.50
N SER A 233 -0.17 -7.86 18.22
CA SER A 233 0.00 -9.07 19.05
C SER A 233 0.91 -10.11 18.41
N VAL A 234 0.98 -10.14 17.08
CA VAL A 234 1.75 -11.13 16.31
C VAL A 234 3.13 -10.56 15.94
N LYS A 235 4.19 -11.29 16.31
CA LYS A 235 5.57 -10.95 15.98
C LYS A 235 5.95 -11.57 14.62
N PHE A 236 6.51 -10.75 13.74
CA PHE A 236 7.12 -11.22 12.49
C PHE A 236 8.18 -10.21 12.04
N ASN A 237 9.09 -10.67 11.17
CA ASN A 237 10.11 -9.81 10.59
C ASN A 237 9.51 -9.02 9.43
N VAL A 238 9.45 -7.70 9.58
CA VAL A 238 8.86 -6.79 8.59
C VAL A 238 9.72 -6.69 7.34
N SER A 239 11.05 -6.79 7.48
CA SER A 239 11.97 -6.81 6.34
C SER A 239 11.73 -8.04 5.47
N ASP A 240 11.63 -9.23 6.09
CA ASP A 240 11.32 -10.46 5.36
C ASP A 240 9.95 -10.38 4.65
N PHE A 241 8.97 -9.68 5.24
CA PHE A 241 7.66 -9.47 4.62
C PHE A 241 7.73 -8.46 3.47
N PHE A 242 8.60 -7.47 3.58
CA PHE A 242 8.91 -6.55 2.49
C PHE A 242 9.58 -7.26 1.32
N ASP A 243 10.60 -8.08 1.56
CA ASP A 243 11.27 -8.87 0.53
C ASP A 243 10.29 -9.80 -0.19
N TYR A 244 9.39 -10.42 0.56
CA TYR A 244 8.27 -11.18 0.01
C TYR A 244 7.35 -10.32 -0.87
N THR A 245 6.98 -9.12 -0.42
CA THR A 245 6.14 -8.18 -1.17
C THR A 245 6.80 -7.80 -2.50
N VAL A 246 8.09 -7.50 -2.48
CA VAL A 246 8.89 -7.19 -3.68
C VAL A 246 8.90 -8.36 -4.65
N ALA A 247 9.18 -9.57 -4.16
CA ALA A 247 9.20 -10.77 -4.99
C ALA A 247 7.83 -11.06 -5.63
N LEU A 248 6.74 -10.88 -4.88
CA LEU A 248 5.37 -11.05 -5.38
C LEU A 248 5.02 -10.01 -6.45
N ILE A 249 5.41 -8.74 -6.29
CA ILE A 249 5.18 -7.69 -7.29
C ILE A 249 5.95 -7.97 -8.57
N LYS A 250 7.24 -8.34 -8.45
CA LYS A 250 8.07 -8.69 -9.62
C LYS A 250 7.47 -9.84 -10.40
N HIS A 251 6.98 -10.88 -9.72
CA HIS A 251 6.30 -12.02 -10.34
C HIS A 251 5.00 -11.62 -11.04
N ASN A 252 4.11 -10.88 -10.36
CA ASN A 252 2.85 -10.42 -10.94
C ASN A 252 3.06 -9.46 -12.12
N TYR A 253 4.12 -8.67 -12.11
CA TYR A 253 4.46 -7.83 -13.27
C TYR A 253 4.84 -8.66 -14.51
N GLN A 254 5.46 -9.84 -14.33
CA GLN A 254 5.86 -10.72 -15.42
C GLN A 254 4.71 -11.57 -15.97
N VAL A 255 3.85 -12.11 -15.09
CA VAL A 255 2.79 -13.07 -15.46
C VAL A 255 1.45 -12.39 -15.77
N GLY A 256 1.28 -11.14 -15.35
CA GLY A 256 0.01 -10.42 -15.40
C GLY A 256 -0.49 -10.09 -14.00
N LEU A 257 -1.07 -8.91 -13.84
CA LEU A 257 -1.37 -8.34 -12.53
C LEU A 257 -2.62 -8.97 -11.90
N ASP A 258 -2.42 -9.80 -10.86
CA ASP A 258 -3.49 -10.13 -9.91
C ASP A 258 -3.77 -8.93 -8.98
N LEU A 259 -4.73 -8.09 -9.39
CA LEU A 259 -5.13 -6.90 -8.65
C LEU A 259 -5.69 -7.23 -7.26
N LYS A 260 -6.28 -8.42 -7.05
CA LYS A 260 -6.83 -8.81 -5.73
C LYS A 260 -5.71 -9.00 -4.71
N CYS A 261 -4.58 -9.56 -5.15
CA CYS A 261 -3.38 -9.69 -4.32
C CYS A 261 -2.83 -8.32 -3.90
N ILE A 262 -2.68 -7.38 -4.85
CA ILE A 262 -2.12 -6.04 -4.57
C ILE A 262 -3.03 -5.25 -3.60
N VAL A 263 -4.34 -5.33 -3.76
CA VAL A 263 -5.30 -4.70 -2.84
C VAL A 263 -5.16 -5.28 -1.42
N SER A 264 -4.98 -6.59 -1.31
CA SER A 264 -4.77 -7.24 -0.02
C SER A 264 -3.46 -6.77 0.63
N LEU A 265 -2.37 -6.71 -0.15
CA LEU A 265 -1.09 -6.13 0.31
C LEU A 265 -1.26 -4.69 0.76
N SER A 266 -2.03 -3.87 0.03
CA SER A 266 -2.28 -2.48 0.39
C SER A 266 -2.95 -2.36 1.76
N LYS A 267 -3.95 -3.19 2.05
CA LYS A 267 -4.61 -3.24 3.37
C LYS A 267 -3.65 -3.69 4.48
N ILE A 268 -2.87 -4.73 4.21
CA ILE A 268 -1.86 -5.27 5.14
C ILE A 268 -0.81 -4.19 5.46
N TRP A 269 -0.17 -3.60 4.45
CA TRP A 269 0.82 -2.54 4.64
C TRP A 269 0.25 -1.31 5.33
N THR A 270 -1.01 -0.95 5.04
CA THR A 270 -1.68 0.13 5.78
C THR A 270 -1.75 -0.17 7.27
N ALA A 271 -2.11 -1.40 7.67
CA ALA A 271 -2.18 -1.76 9.08
C ALA A 271 -0.80 -1.91 9.73
N ILE A 272 0.20 -2.40 8.98
CA ILE A 272 1.58 -2.51 9.44
C ILE A 272 2.16 -1.12 9.76
N LEU A 273 1.95 -0.14 8.86
CA LEU A 273 2.46 1.24 9.04
C LEU A 273 1.72 2.00 10.15
N ASN A 274 0.47 1.66 10.44
CA ASN A 274 -0.32 2.26 11.52
C ASN A 274 -0.17 1.57 12.88
N ARG A 275 0.77 0.63 13.04
CA ARG A 275 0.99 -0.06 14.32
C ARG A 275 1.38 0.92 15.42
N VAL A 276 0.80 0.74 16.60
CA VAL A 276 1.07 1.58 17.77
C VAL A 276 2.35 1.16 18.49
N LYS A 277 2.54 -0.16 18.67
CA LYS A 277 3.63 -0.69 19.51
C LYS A 277 5.00 -0.70 18.83
N VAL A 278 5.03 -0.96 17.52
CA VAL A 278 6.28 -1.08 16.74
C VAL A 278 6.16 -0.13 15.56
N LYS A 279 6.79 1.04 15.68
CA LYS A 279 6.84 2.04 14.61
C LYS A 279 7.72 1.51 13.47
N ILE A 280 7.07 0.99 12.43
CA ILE A 280 7.74 0.55 11.22
C ILE A 280 7.89 1.76 10.32
N ARG A 281 9.11 2.00 9.87
CA ARG A 281 9.45 3.14 9.01
C ARG A 281 9.90 2.69 7.64
N ILE A 282 9.57 3.48 6.64
CA ILE A 282 10.12 3.42 5.28
C ILE A 282 11.53 4.01 5.36
N THR A 283 12.54 3.14 5.29
CA THR A 283 13.95 3.51 5.49
C THR A 283 14.76 3.54 4.20
N SER A 284 14.29 2.89 3.14
CA SER A 284 14.99 2.84 1.85
C SER A 284 14.13 3.38 0.70
N VAL A 285 14.81 3.76 -0.38
CA VAL A 285 14.16 4.12 -1.65
C VAL A 285 13.34 2.95 -2.19
N GLU A 286 13.86 1.73 -2.09
CA GLU A 286 13.14 0.54 -2.54
C GLU A 286 11.82 0.36 -1.79
N ASN A 287 11.80 0.55 -0.46
CA ASN A 287 10.57 0.56 0.33
C ASN A 287 9.56 1.59 -0.21
N LEU A 288 10.02 2.82 -0.45
CA LEU A 288 9.17 3.89 -0.96
C LEU A 288 8.59 3.56 -2.34
N VAL A 289 9.40 3.04 -3.27
CA VAL A 289 8.95 2.67 -4.63
C VAL A 289 7.87 1.59 -4.57
N TYR A 290 8.14 0.45 -3.93
CA TYR A 290 7.19 -0.67 -3.97
C TYR A 290 5.90 -0.38 -3.17
N LEU A 291 5.99 0.33 -2.04
CA LEU A 291 4.79 0.72 -1.30
C LEU A 291 3.96 1.74 -2.07
N SER A 292 4.59 2.71 -2.74
CA SER A 292 3.89 3.67 -3.59
C SER A 292 3.17 2.96 -4.74
N TYR A 293 3.80 1.97 -5.37
CA TYR A 293 3.17 1.16 -6.42
C TYR A 293 1.90 0.44 -5.92
N ILE A 294 2.00 -0.25 -4.78
CA ILE A 294 0.86 -0.95 -4.16
C ILE A 294 -0.28 0.03 -3.85
N PHE A 295 0.06 1.20 -3.32
CA PHE A 295 -0.93 2.22 -2.96
C PHE A 295 -1.54 2.90 -4.18
N CYS A 296 -0.79 3.11 -5.26
CA CYS A 296 -1.34 3.59 -6.52
C CYS A 296 -2.43 2.65 -7.04
N ILE A 297 -2.16 1.34 -7.11
CA ILE A 297 -3.13 0.36 -7.59
C ILE A 297 -4.40 0.32 -6.71
N ASP A 298 -4.25 0.31 -5.38
CA ASP A 298 -5.41 0.30 -4.47
C ASP A 298 -6.26 1.58 -4.58
N LEU A 299 -5.64 2.75 -4.69
CA LEU A 299 -6.35 4.01 -4.85
C LEU A 299 -7.02 4.11 -6.21
N SER A 300 -6.35 3.71 -7.29
CA SER A 300 -6.91 3.64 -8.64
C SER A 300 -8.20 2.82 -8.65
N ARG A 301 -8.16 1.61 -8.06
CA ARG A 301 -9.34 0.75 -8.00
C ARG A 301 -10.50 1.39 -7.24
N LYS A 302 -10.22 2.08 -6.13
CA LYS A 302 -11.25 2.79 -5.35
C LYS A 302 -11.87 3.97 -6.11
N LEU A 303 -11.05 4.73 -6.82
CA LEU A 303 -11.55 5.81 -7.69
C LEU A 303 -12.41 5.25 -8.80
N MET A 304 -12.01 4.11 -9.38
CA MET A 304 -12.80 3.42 -10.40
C MET A 304 -14.14 2.91 -9.86
N GLU A 305 -14.18 2.30 -8.67
CA GLU A 305 -15.41 1.90 -7.98
C GLU A 305 -16.37 3.10 -7.82
N VAL A 306 -15.86 4.24 -7.34
CA VAL A 306 -16.63 5.48 -7.16
C VAL A 306 -17.09 6.09 -8.50
N TYR A 307 -16.22 6.07 -9.52
CA TYR A 307 -16.56 6.52 -10.86
C TYR A 307 -17.74 5.74 -11.46
N TYR A 308 -17.80 4.42 -11.23
CA TYR A 308 -18.93 3.57 -11.63
C TYR A 308 -20.15 3.65 -10.70
N GLY A 309 -20.18 4.59 -9.75
CA GLY A 309 -21.31 4.83 -8.86
C GLY A 309 -21.36 3.92 -7.63
N SER A 310 -20.30 3.17 -7.34
CA SER A 310 -20.20 2.34 -6.14
C SER A 310 -19.71 3.17 -4.94
N GLY A 311 -20.57 4.07 -4.44
CA GLY A 311 -20.34 4.86 -3.23
C GLY A 311 -19.56 6.16 -3.41
N GLN A 312 -19.13 6.77 -2.29
CA GLN A 312 -18.38 8.03 -2.24
C GLN A 312 -16.94 7.81 -1.72
N ILE A 313 -15.98 8.61 -2.20
CA ILE A 313 -14.61 8.57 -1.69
C ILE A 313 -14.42 9.50 -0.49
N HIS A 314 -14.51 8.95 0.73
CA HIS A 314 -14.10 9.71 1.91
C HIS A 314 -12.58 9.59 2.15
N PHE A 315 -11.87 10.72 2.27
CA PHE A 315 -10.42 10.75 2.51
C PHE A 315 -10.07 10.49 3.98
N THR A 316 -10.25 9.23 4.41
CA THR A 316 -9.80 8.76 5.73
C THR A 316 -8.29 8.99 5.94
N LYS A 317 -7.84 9.05 7.20
CA LYS A 317 -6.41 9.09 7.58
C LYS A 317 -5.56 8.07 6.81
N ASN A 318 -6.06 6.86 6.60
CA ASN A 318 -5.35 5.82 5.84
C ASN A 318 -5.18 6.15 4.35
N LYS A 319 -6.16 6.80 3.70
CA LYS A 319 -6.04 7.21 2.30
C LYS A 319 -5.08 8.39 2.16
N LYS A 320 -5.15 9.35 3.08
CA LYS A 320 -4.19 10.46 3.18
C LYS A 320 -2.76 9.92 3.34
N MET A 321 -2.54 8.97 4.23
CA MET A 321 -1.23 8.33 4.43
C MET A 321 -0.68 7.71 3.14
N LYS A 322 -1.51 6.98 2.39
CA LYS A 322 -1.11 6.37 1.12
C LYS A 322 -0.68 7.43 0.10
N LEU A 323 -1.48 8.48 -0.05
CA LEU A 323 -1.17 9.59 -0.94
C LEU A 323 0.08 10.35 -0.50
N TYR A 324 0.34 10.49 0.80
CA TYR A 324 1.59 11.06 1.30
C TYR A 324 2.81 10.24 0.90
N ILE A 325 2.73 8.91 1.00
CA ILE A 325 3.81 8.00 0.60
C ILE A 325 4.04 8.10 -0.92
N ILE A 326 2.95 8.14 -1.71
CA ILE A 326 3.06 8.34 -3.16
C ILE A 326 3.63 9.73 -3.48
N HIS A 327 3.20 10.78 -2.79
CA HIS A 327 3.72 12.14 -2.97
C HIS A 327 5.22 12.20 -2.66
N MET A 328 5.68 11.56 -1.57
CA MET A 328 7.11 11.43 -1.28
C MET A 328 7.86 10.71 -2.42
N PHE A 329 7.26 9.68 -3.01
CA PHE A 329 7.83 9.06 -4.21
C PHE A 329 7.91 10.04 -5.38
N LEU A 330 6.88 10.87 -5.63
CA LEU A 330 6.91 11.89 -6.69
C LEU A 330 8.00 12.95 -6.46
N VAL A 331 8.22 13.36 -5.21
CA VAL A 331 9.31 14.27 -4.83
C VAL A 331 10.68 13.62 -5.06
N GLY A 332 10.81 12.32 -4.75
CA GLY A 332 12.02 11.55 -4.94
C GLY A 332 12.27 11.06 -6.38
N TYR A 333 11.23 11.06 -7.23
CA TYR A 333 11.25 10.58 -8.61
C TYR A 333 12.45 11.07 -9.44
N PRO A 334 12.83 12.36 -9.39
CA PRO A 334 14.04 12.88 -10.04
C PRO A 334 15.31 12.06 -9.83
N PHE A 335 15.44 11.48 -8.65
CA PHE A 335 16.68 10.86 -8.16
C PHE A 335 16.69 9.34 -8.34
N PHE A 336 15.61 8.78 -8.91
CA PHE A 336 15.48 7.34 -9.09
C PHE A 336 15.98 6.92 -10.46
N ASN A 337 16.63 5.74 -10.51
CA ASN A 337 17.01 5.14 -11.78
C ASN A 337 15.75 4.75 -12.56
N LEU A 338 15.46 5.48 -13.64
CA LEU A 338 14.28 5.30 -14.51
C LEU A 338 14.06 3.85 -14.95
N GLY A 339 15.15 3.10 -15.21
CA GLY A 339 15.06 1.69 -15.60
C GLY A 339 14.42 0.81 -14.53
N THR A 340 14.64 1.13 -13.26
CA THR A 340 14.11 0.36 -12.13
C THR A 340 12.67 0.73 -11.77
N ILE A 341 12.16 1.90 -12.19
CA ILE A 341 10.87 2.44 -11.77
C ILE A 341 9.83 2.56 -12.88
N LYS A 342 10.11 2.07 -14.09
CA LYS A 342 9.15 2.15 -15.22
C LYS A 342 7.76 1.59 -14.88
N PHE A 343 7.68 0.51 -14.11
CA PHE A 343 6.42 -0.13 -13.74
C PHE A 343 5.55 0.76 -12.84
N ILE A 344 6.15 1.56 -11.95
CA ILE A 344 5.39 2.48 -11.09
C ILE A 344 4.92 3.71 -11.86
N CYS A 345 5.65 4.18 -12.88
CA CYS A 345 5.16 5.26 -13.75
C CYS A 345 3.83 4.89 -14.42
N VAL A 346 3.66 3.63 -14.83
CA VAL A 346 2.39 3.13 -15.39
C VAL A 346 1.27 3.21 -14.35
N ALA A 347 1.54 2.78 -13.11
CA ALA A 347 0.56 2.83 -12.03
C ALA A 347 0.18 4.27 -11.63
N ILE A 348 1.16 5.20 -11.64
CA ILE A 348 0.91 6.63 -11.34
C ILE A 348 0.10 7.27 -12.46
N ARG A 349 0.41 7.01 -13.73
CA ARG A 349 -0.39 7.49 -14.87
C ARG A 349 -1.83 7.01 -14.79
N GLN A 350 -2.04 5.73 -14.45
CA GLN A 350 -3.37 5.19 -14.25
C GLN A 350 -4.10 5.86 -13.07
N LEU A 351 -3.40 6.08 -11.95
CA LEU A 351 -3.96 6.77 -10.79
C LEU A 351 -4.34 8.21 -11.14
N ASN A 352 -3.46 8.92 -11.86
CA ASN A 352 -3.68 10.28 -12.32
C ASN A 352 -4.90 10.35 -13.25
N LEU A 353 -4.97 9.52 -14.30
CA LEU A 353 -6.15 9.46 -15.19
C LEU A 353 -7.47 9.24 -14.43
N LEU A 354 -7.47 8.39 -13.41
CA LEU A 354 -8.67 8.12 -12.60
C LEU A 354 -9.00 9.25 -11.63
N PHE A 355 -8.01 10.01 -11.18
CA PHE A 355 -8.26 11.25 -10.47
C PHE A 355 -8.85 12.33 -11.39
N GLY A 356 -8.35 12.48 -12.62
CA GLY A 356 -8.93 13.41 -13.60
C GLY A 356 -10.42 13.14 -13.81
N LYS A 357 -10.77 11.87 -14.09
CA LYS A 357 -12.17 11.42 -14.19
C LYS A 357 -12.98 11.62 -12.91
N PHE A 358 -12.35 11.51 -11.74
CA PHE A 358 -13.01 11.78 -10.47
C PHE A 358 -13.31 13.26 -10.32
N LEU A 359 -12.35 14.13 -10.64
CA LEU A 359 -12.49 15.59 -10.59
C LEU A 359 -13.54 16.10 -11.59
N GLU A 360 -13.61 15.52 -12.79
CA GLU A 360 -14.63 15.85 -13.79
C GLU A 360 -16.06 15.52 -13.33
N LYS A 361 -16.21 14.44 -12.55
CA LYS A 361 -17.52 13.92 -12.15
C LYS A 361 -18.01 14.46 -10.80
N PHE A 362 -17.11 14.76 -9.87
CA PHE A 362 -17.44 15.11 -8.50
C PHE A 362 -16.94 16.51 -8.18
N SER A 363 -17.83 17.35 -7.62
CA SER A 363 -17.41 18.65 -7.15
C SER A 363 -16.46 18.50 -5.97
N LEU A 364 -15.29 19.15 -6.06
CA LEU A 364 -14.39 19.24 -4.92
C LEU A 364 -15.01 20.03 -3.77
N THR A 365 -16.02 20.87 -4.03
CA THR A 365 -16.67 21.72 -3.01
C THR A 365 -17.30 20.98 -1.85
N ASP A 366 -17.58 19.69 -2.02
CA ASP A 366 -18.18 18.84 -0.99
C ASP A 366 -17.14 18.28 0.00
N LEU A 367 -15.85 18.54 -0.23
CA LEU A 367 -14.75 18.09 0.62
C LEU A 367 -14.34 19.19 1.60
N ALA A 368 -13.62 18.78 2.65
CA ALA A 368 -12.92 19.74 3.49
C ALA A 368 -11.81 20.41 2.67
N ILE A 369 -11.57 21.71 2.87
CA ILE A 369 -10.57 22.49 2.11
C ILE A 369 -9.16 21.86 2.18
N GLU A 370 -8.83 21.19 3.28
CA GLU A 370 -7.57 20.46 3.46
C GLU A 370 -7.50 19.22 2.55
N ASP A 371 -8.62 18.52 2.36
CA ASP A 371 -8.70 17.36 1.48
C ASP A 371 -8.59 17.76 0.02
N GLU A 372 -9.23 18.87 -0.36
CA GLU A 372 -9.12 19.45 -1.70
C GLU A 372 -7.69 19.84 -2.03
N PHE A 373 -7.07 20.64 -1.17
CA PHE A 373 -5.68 21.04 -1.34
C PHE A 373 -4.77 19.81 -1.46
N PHE A 374 -5.01 18.80 -0.63
CA PHE A 374 -4.23 17.58 -0.64
C PHE A 374 -4.37 16.79 -1.96
N ILE A 375 -5.58 16.70 -2.52
CA ILE A 375 -5.86 16.06 -3.81
C ILE A 375 -5.23 16.84 -4.94
N VAL A 376 -5.47 18.16 -5.01
CA VAL A 376 -4.95 19.03 -6.07
C VAL A 376 -3.43 19.04 -6.08
N ARG A 377 -2.80 19.16 -4.91
CA ARG A 377 -1.35 19.04 -4.76
C ARG A 377 -0.82 17.72 -5.33
N PHE A 378 -1.41 16.60 -4.92
CA PHE A 378 -1.01 15.29 -5.41
C PHE A 378 -1.18 15.21 -6.94
N TYR A 379 -2.32 15.66 -7.44
CA TYR A 379 -2.69 15.59 -8.84
C TYR A 379 -1.69 16.36 -9.71
N ILE A 380 -1.51 17.65 -9.45
CA ILE A 380 -0.59 18.53 -10.18
C ILE A 380 0.84 18.02 -10.08
N LYS A 381 1.31 17.61 -8.88
CA LYS A 381 2.65 17.02 -8.74
C LYS A 381 2.79 15.76 -9.61
N SER A 382 1.77 14.91 -9.65
CA SER A 382 1.79 13.68 -10.44
C SER A 382 1.84 13.96 -11.93
N LEU A 383 1.06 14.94 -12.44
CA LEU A 383 1.05 15.37 -13.83
C LEU A 383 2.45 15.78 -14.31
N VAL A 384 3.06 16.73 -13.60
CA VAL A 384 4.40 17.24 -13.91
C VAL A 384 5.44 16.12 -13.86
N THR A 385 5.35 15.24 -12.86
CA THR A 385 6.32 14.15 -12.67
C THR A 385 6.25 13.11 -13.79
N VAL A 386 5.04 12.72 -14.22
CA VAL A 386 4.86 11.70 -15.27
C VAL A 386 4.72 12.26 -16.69
N ARG A 387 4.76 13.59 -16.82
CA ARG A 387 4.53 14.36 -18.05
C ARG A 387 3.22 13.93 -18.72
N ALA A 388 2.14 13.94 -17.94
CA ALA A 388 0.80 13.71 -18.46
C ALA A 388 0.23 15.03 -18.95
N GLU A 389 -0.44 15.01 -20.11
CA GLU A 389 -1.15 16.17 -20.66
C GLU A 389 -2.43 16.42 -19.86
N ASN A 390 -2.69 17.68 -19.53
CA ASN A 390 -3.94 18.09 -18.89
C ASN A 390 -5.05 18.21 -19.93
N SER A 391 -6.27 17.87 -19.54
CA SER A 391 -7.44 18.27 -20.32
C SER A 391 -7.84 19.71 -19.99
N TYR A 392 -8.45 20.43 -20.94
CA TYR A 392 -9.00 21.78 -20.70
C TYR A 392 -10.01 21.79 -19.54
N HIS A 393 -10.75 20.71 -19.34
CA HIS A 393 -11.67 20.58 -18.21
C HIS A 393 -10.96 20.50 -16.87
N GLU A 394 -9.82 19.82 -16.81
CA GLU A 394 -9.00 19.72 -15.60
C GLU A 394 -8.40 21.08 -15.23
N GLU A 395 -7.92 21.86 -16.22
CA GLU A 395 -7.43 23.22 -16.00
C GLU A 395 -8.48 24.11 -15.34
N LYS A 396 -9.72 24.09 -15.85
CA LYS A 396 -10.82 24.85 -15.26
C LYS A 396 -11.12 24.42 -13.82
N ILE A 397 -11.07 23.11 -13.53
CA ILE A 397 -11.26 22.62 -12.16
C ILE A 397 -10.16 23.15 -11.23
N PHE A 398 -8.91 23.25 -11.71
CA PHE A 398 -7.84 23.85 -10.90
C PHE A 398 -8.07 25.34 -10.69
N GLU A 399 -8.47 26.09 -11.71
CA GLU A 399 -8.82 27.51 -11.56
C GLU A 399 -9.89 27.69 -10.47
N ASP A 400 -11.00 26.94 -10.54
CA ASP A 400 -12.08 27.00 -9.54
C ASP A 400 -11.58 26.70 -8.11
N VAL A 401 -10.68 25.72 -7.96
CA VAL A 401 -10.11 25.37 -6.64
C VAL A 401 -9.12 26.42 -6.16
N LEU A 402 -8.26 26.95 -7.04
CA LEU A 402 -7.27 27.96 -6.71
C LEU A 402 -7.97 29.28 -6.34
N GLU A 403 -9.00 29.70 -7.07
CA GLU A 403 -9.81 30.87 -6.74
C GLU A 403 -10.44 30.72 -5.35
N ARG A 404 -10.99 29.54 -5.06
CA ARG A 404 -11.58 29.28 -3.74
C ARG A 404 -10.54 29.27 -2.63
N LEU A 405 -9.40 28.61 -2.83
CA LEU A 405 -8.28 28.63 -1.88
C LEU A 405 -7.79 30.07 -1.66
N ALA A 406 -7.83 30.95 -2.68
CA ALA A 406 -7.41 32.34 -2.58
C ALA A 406 -8.32 33.19 -1.66
N THR A 407 -9.58 32.77 -1.48
CA THR A 407 -10.48 33.41 -0.51
C THR A 407 -10.05 33.23 0.94
N TYR A 408 -9.15 32.27 1.21
CA TYR A 408 -8.61 32.01 2.55
C TYR A 408 -7.21 32.62 2.68
N PRO A 409 -7.03 33.68 3.50
CA PRO A 409 -5.72 34.34 3.64
C PRO A 409 -4.58 33.40 4.02
N PHE A 410 -4.88 32.35 4.80
CA PHE A 410 -3.90 31.34 5.23
C PHE A 410 -3.35 30.46 4.13
N TYR A 411 -4.03 30.42 2.99
CA TYR A 411 -3.69 29.56 1.86
C TYR A 411 -2.91 30.27 0.78
N LYS A 412 -2.60 31.56 0.92
CA LYS A 412 -1.79 32.30 -0.07
C LYS A 412 -0.46 31.62 -0.38
N LEU A 413 0.30 31.21 0.64
CA LEU A 413 1.57 30.50 0.38
C LEU A 413 1.35 29.09 -0.19
N HIS A 414 0.27 28.42 0.23
CA HIS A 414 -0.15 27.12 -0.32
C HIS A 414 -0.46 27.22 -1.81
N LEU A 415 -1.11 28.30 -2.23
CA LEU A 415 -1.42 28.63 -3.62
C LEU A 415 -0.15 28.92 -4.40
N SER A 416 0.72 29.81 -3.91
CA SER A 416 1.99 30.08 -4.58
C SER A 416 2.82 28.81 -4.78
N TYR A 417 2.76 27.87 -3.83
CA TYR A 417 3.35 26.56 -4.01
C TYR A 417 2.73 25.76 -5.18
N ILE A 418 1.40 25.70 -5.29
CA ILE A 418 0.74 25.03 -6.43
C ILE A 418 1.05 25.74 -7.75
N ASP A 419 0.93 27.06 -7.78
CA ASP A 419 1.23 27.90 -8.95
C ASP A 419 2.66 27.71 -9.41
N SER A 420 3.60 27.57 -8.48
CA SER A 420 5.00 27.31 -8.83
C SER A 420 5.20 25.97 -9.53
N ILE A 421 4.39 24.95 -9.22
CA ILE A 421 4.43 23.64 -9.91
C ILE A 421 3.77 23.75 -11.29
N ILE A 422 2.65 24.47 -11.41
CA ILE A 422 1.98 24.71 -12.70
C ILE A 422 2.88 25.52 -13.64
N LEU A 423 3.45 26.63 -13.15
CA LEU A 423 4.35 27.49 -13.90
C LEU A 423 5.63 26.74 -14.31
N PHE A 424 6.08 25.81 -13.47
CA PHE A 424 7.19 24.93 -13.79
C PHE A 424 6.90 24.06 -15.04
N ASP A 425 5.67 23.55 -15.20
CA ASP A 425 5.27 22.74 -16.36
C ASP A 425 5.20 23.56 -17.65
N ILE A 426 4.46 24.68 -17.62
CA ILE A 426 4.24 25.59 -18.77
C ILE A 426 5.56 26.08 -19.36
N SER A 427 6.54 26.29 -18.50
CA SER A 427 7.84 26.80 -18.91
C SER A 427 8.64 25.79 -19.77
N HIS A 428 8.29 24.50 -19.74
CA HIS A 428 8.94 23.47 -20.55
C HIS A 428 8.50 23.53 -22.03
N ASP A 429 7.32 24.09 -22.30
CA ASP A 429 6.76 24.21 -23.64
C ASP A 429 7.33 25.40 -24.42
N SER A 430 8.66 25.46 -24.53
CA SER A 430 9.38 26.34 -25.46
C SER A 430 8.96 26.15 -26.94
N ILE A 431 8.07 25.20 -27.21
CA ILE A 431 7.49 24.88 -28.50
C ILE A 431 6.57 26.01 -29.00
N TYR A 432 5.95 26.79 -28.10
CA TYR A 432 4.98 27.84 -28.49
C TYR A 432 5.61 29.12 -29.08
N GLY A 433 6.94 29.21 -29.16
CA GLY A 433 7.64 30.30 -29.85
C GLY A 433 7.58 31.67 -29.14
N GLU A 434 8.05 32.72 -29.83
CA GLU A 434 8.16 34.09 -29.29
C GLU A 434 6.80 34.72 -28.94
N SER A 435 5.71 34.27 -29.57
CA SER A 435 4.36 34.80 -29.33
C SER A 435 3.83 34.49 -27.93
N TYR A 436 4.30 33.42 -27.30
CA TYR A 436 3.89 33.05 -25.94
C TYR A 436 4.66 33.85 -24.86
N PHE A 437 5.74 34.53 -25.24
CA PHE A 437 6.64 35.17 -24.29
C PHE A 437 5.98 36.28 -23.42
N PRO A 438 5.13 37.18 -23.97
CA PRO A 438 4.43 38.17 -23.15
C PRO A 438 3.51 37.55 -22.10
N CYS A 439 2.82 36.45 -22.45
CA CYS A 439 1.95 35.72 -21.53
C CYS A 439 2.76 35.09 -20.39
N LEU A 440 3.90 34.46 -20.72
CA LEU A 440 4.82 33.90 -19.72
C LEU A 440 5.37 34.96 -18.76
N LEU A 441 5.76 36.13 -19.29
CA LEU A 441 6.23 37.25 -18.48
C LEU A 441 5.16 37.79 -17.55
N TYR A 442 3.94 37.96 -18.05
CA TYR A 442 2.79 38.38 -17.24
C TYR A 442 2.53 37.38 -16.10
N ARG A 443 2.42 36.09 -16.41
CA ARG A 443 2.24 35.02 -15.40
C ARG A 443 3.38 35.00 -14.37
N THR A 444 4.61 35.20 -14.83
CA THR A 444 5.79 35.28 -13.95
C THR A 444 5.71 36.49 -13.01
N LYS A 445 5.31 37.67 -13.52
CA LYS A 445 5.10 38.88 -12.72
C LYS A 445 4.04 38.65 -11.65
N THR A 446 2.86 38.17 -12.05
CA THR A 446 1.74 37.88 -11.15
C THR A 446 2.15 36.90 -10.06
N PHE A 447 2.79 35.79 -10.43
CA PHE A 447 3.30 34.81 -9.48
C PHE A 447 4.27 35.42 -8.46
N LEU A 448 5.25 36.22 -8.92
CA LEU A 448 6.23 36.83 -8.02
C LEU A 448 5.57 37.82 -7.05
N HIS A 449 4.68 38.66 -7.57
CA HIS A 449 3.91 39.60 -6.77
C HIS A 449 3.10 38.87 -5.68
N ASP A 450 2.34 37.84 -6.06
CA ASP A 450 1.51 37.07 -5.14
C ASP A 450 2.33 36.29 -4.11
N LEU A 451 3.48 35.75 -4.52
CA LEU A 451 4.43 35.09 -3.62
C LEU A 451 5.03 36.08 -2.60
N ILE A 452 5.39 37.29 -3.01
CA ILE A 452 5.91 38.32 -2.10
C ILE A 452 4.83 38.69 -1.06
N LEU A 453 3.60 38.89 -1.50
CA LEU A 453 2.47 39.16 -0.61
C LEU A 453 2.19 38.00 0.35
N ALA A 454 2.26 36.75 -0.14
CA ALA A 454 2.06 35.56 0.68
C ALA A 454 3.14 35.42 1.77
N LEU A 455 4.41 35.70 1.43
CA LEU A 455 5.54 35.60 2.34
C LEU A 455 5.63 36.75 3.35
N SER A 456 5.03 37.90 3.04
CA SER A 456 5.00 39.09 3.90
C SER A 456 3.71 39.25 4.70
N ASP A 457 2.76 38.33 4.54
CA ASP A 457 1.51 38.32 5.26
C ASP A 457 1.78 38.21 6.78
N LYS A 458 1.31 39.19 7.54
CA LYS A 458 1.60 39.29 8.96
C LYS A 458 1.11 38.06 9.73
N GLU A 459 -0.05 37.53 9.38
CA GLU A 459 -0.61 36.38 10.08
C GLU A 459 0.17 35.10 9.76
N HIS A 460 0.63 34.96 8.51
CA HIS A 460 1.58 33.92 8.14
C HIS A 460 2.87 33.99 8.97
N ILE A 461 3.47 35.18 9.09
CA ILE A 461 4.70 35.41 9.86
C ILE A 461 4.48 35.06 11.34
N ASP A 462 3.45 35.63 11.96
CA ASP A 462 3.11 35.42 13.36
C ASP A 462 2.92 33.91 13.66
N ARG A 463 2.32 33.17 12.72
CA ARG A 463 2.15 31.71 12.83
C ARG A 463 3.45 30.93 12.69
N ILE A 464 4.29 31.24 11.69
CA ILE A 464 5.59 30.59 11.54
C ILE A 464 6.45 30.82 12.80
N GLN A 465 6.42 32.03 13.34
CA GLN A 465 7.20 32.40 14.52
C GLN A 465 6.63 31.78 15.80
N GLY A 466 5.30 31.73 15.95
CA GLY A 466 4.63 31.22 17.15
C GLY A 466 4.53 29.70 17.23
N GLN A 467 4.12 29.04 16.14
CA GLN A 467 3.77 27.60 16.15
C GLN A 467 4.79 26.73 15.43
N GLN A 468 5.71 27.33 14.67
CA GLN A 468 6.64 26.61 13.79
C GLN A 468 5.95 25.59 12.86
N LYS A 469 4.66 25.79 12.53
CA LYS A 469 3.89 24.93 11.63
C LYS A 469 2.88 25.78 10.84
N LEU A 470 2.70 25.50 9.54
CA LEU A 470 1.54 26.04 8.81
C LEU A 470 0.31 25.16 9.08
N PHE A 471 -0.82 25.82 9.36
CA PHE A 471 -2.04 25.28 9.98
C PHE A 471 -2.86 24.28 9.14
N LEU A 472 -2.35 23.86 7.98
CA LEU A 472 -3.11 23.03 7.04
C LEU A 472 -3.58 21.69 7.62
N TYR A 473 -3.01 21.26 8.76
CA TYR A 473 -3.22 19.94 9.33
C TYR A 473 -3.53 20.00 10.84
N GLY A 474 -4.66 20.62 11.21
CA GLY A 474 -5.16 20.59 12.59
C GLY A 474 -5.36 19.16 13.14
N ASP A 475 -4.82 18.93 14.34
CA ASP A 475 -5.03 17.87 15.37
C ASP A 475 -5.10 16.38 15.00
N GLN A 476 -5.15 15.97 13.73
CA GLN A 476 -5.08 14.56 13.32
C GLN A 476 -3.92 14.27 12.35
N GLU A 477 -2.84 15.04 12.48
CA GLU A 477 -1.67 14.94 11.63
C GLU A 477 -1.20 13.47 11.54
N ILE A 478 -1.04 13.01 10.31
CA ILE A 478 -0.26 11.80 10.07
C ILE A 478 1.16 12.23 10.39
N ASP A 479 1.67 11.80 11.54
CA ASP A 479 3.07 11.96 11.90
C ASP A 479 3.91 11.27 10.82
N ILE A 480 4.32 12.02 9.80
CA ILE A 480 5.01 11.46 8.64
C ILE A 480 6.36 10.87 9.04
N HIS A 481 6.97 11.39 10.11
CA HIS A 481 8.20 10.87 10.71
C HIS A 481 7.98 9.56 11.50
N SER A 482 6.74 9.23 11.84
CA SER A 482 6.39 7.89 12.32
C SER A 482 6.42 6.85 11.20
N ILE A 483 6.22 7.27 9.94
CA ILE A 483 6.03 6.38 8.78
C ILE A 483 7.27 6.35 7.89
N ILE A 484 7.89 7.50 7.63
CA ILE A 484 9.06 7.64 6.79
C ILE A 484 10.23 8.01 7.68
N HIS A 485 11.34 7.28 7.53
CA HIS A 485 12.53 7.57 8.30
C HIS A 485 13.13 8.89 7.84
N ILE A 486 13.46 9.77 8.79
CA ILE A 486 13.97 11.12 8.49
C ILE A 486 15.22 11.11 7.61
N SER A 487 16.10 10.10 7.74
CA SER A 487 17.27 9.97 6.87
C SER A 487 16.91 9.70 5.41
N LEU A 488 15.82 8.98 5.13
CA LEU A 488 15.35 8.78 3.77
C LEU A 488 14.81 10.09 3.21
N SER A 489 13.99 10.81 4.00
CA SER A 489 13.49 12.13 3.60
C SER A 489 14.63 13.09 3.30
N ARG A 490 15.65 13.13 4.16
CA ARG A 490 16.85 13.93 3.93
C ARG A 490 17.62 13.49 2.71
N LYS A 491 17.81 12.19 2.49
CA LYS A 491 18.51 11.69 1.31
C LYS A 491 17.80 12.10 0.03
N LEU A 492 16.47 12.06 -0.01
CA LEU A 492 15.68 12.43 -1.18
C LEU A 492 15.67 13.94 -1.40
N ILE A 493 15.55 14.73 -0.33
CA ILE A 493 15.41 16.18 -0.42
C ILE A 493 16.78 16.89 -0.51
N SER A 494 17.82 16.31 0.10
CA SER A 494 19.19 16.86 0.15
C SER A 494 20.10 16.22 -0.89
N SER A 495 19.55 15.46 -1.84
CA SER A 495 20.32 14.94 -2.97
C SER A 495 21.05 16.11 -3.67
N PRO A 496 22.29 15.94 -4.11
CA PRO A 496 23.13 17.05 -4.57
C PRO A 496 22.43 17.89 -5.63
N TYR A 497 22.52 19.22 -5.48
CA TYR A 497 22.00 20.24 -6.39
C TYR A 497 22.34 19.98 -7.88
N GLU A 498 23.46 19.32 -8.15
CA GLU A 498 23.87 18.93 -9.50
C GLU A 498 22.88 17.96 -10.18
N ASP A 499 22.17 17.12 -9.43
CA ASP A 499 21.16 16.20 -9.98
C ASP A 499 19.86 16.95 -10.32
N MET A 500 19.43 17.90 -9.47
CA MET A 500 18.31 18.79 -9.80
C MET A 500 18.60 19.61 -11.05
N ARG A 501 19.86 20.05 -11.18
CA ARG A 501 20.32 20.76 -12.37
C ARG A 501 20.18 19.89 -13.62
N LEU A 502 20.60 18.62 -13.61
CA LEU A 502 20.38 17.72 -14.75
C LEU A 502 18.89 17.53 -15.07
N MET A 503 18.03 17.58 -14.04
CA MET A 503 16.60 17.38 -14.22
C MET A 503 15.88 18.60 -14.82
N PHE A 504 16.35 19.80 -14.48
CA PHE A 504 15.76 21.07 -14.91
C PHE A 504 16.51 21.74 -16.06
N MET A 505 17.48 21.04 -16.66
CA MET A 505 18.11 21.43 -17.93
C MET A 505 17.09 21.26 -19.07
N SER A 506 16.10 22.15 -19.12
CA SER A 506 15.52 22.53 -20.40
C SER A 506 16.65 23.13 -21.23
N LYS A 507 16.68 22.84 -22.54
CA LYS A 507 17.51 23.61 -23.46
C LYS A 507 17.01 25.04 -23.34
N SER A 508 17.76 25.89 -22.64
CA SER A 508 17.35 27.26 -22.35
C SER A 508 16.90 27.91 -23.66
N PRO A 509 15.63 28.32 -23.77
CA PRO A 509 15.17 29.02 -24.96
C PRO A 509 15.89 30.36 -25.08
N ILE A 510 15.87 30.91 -26.29
CA ILE A 510 16.39 32.22 -26.74
C ILE A 510 15.94 33.41 -25.83
N ILE A 511 14.96 33.16 -24.95
CA ILE A 511 14.31 34.05 -23.99
C ILE A 511 15.25 34.71 -22.95
N VAL A 512 16.49 34.22 -22.77
CA VAL A 512 17.43 34.73 -21.75
C VAL A 512 17.78 36.22 -21.91
N GLU A 513 17.56 36.81 -23.08
CA GLU A 513 18.01 38.17 -23.36
C GLU A 513 17.08 39.28 -22.85
N SER A 514 15.80 39.01 -22.62
CA SER A 514 14.84 40.02 -22.15
C SER A 514 15.22 40.59 -20.79
N ALA A 515 15.32 41.91 -20.70
CA ALA A 515 15.64 42.60 -19.46
C ALA A 515 14.58 42.37 -18.35
N GLN A 516 13.28 42.23 -18.72
CA GLN A 516 12.23 41.94 -17.74
C GLN A 516 12.42 40.54 -17.14
N TYR A 517 12.71 39.56 -18.00
CA TYR A 517 12.97 38.19 -17.55
C TYR A 517 14.19 38.12 -16.64
N LYS A 518 15.29 38.80 -16.98
CA LYS A 518 16.48 38.90 -16.13
C LYS A 518 16.16 39.49 -14.77
N MET A 519 15.34 40.54 -14.72
CA MET A 519 14.89 41.13 -13.46
C MET A 519 14.06 40.14 -12.63
N TYR A 520 13.03 39.53 -13.23
CA TYR A 520 12.20 38.52 -12.54
C TYR A 520 13.02 37.33 -12.04
N TYR A 521 14.01 36.87 -12.81
CA TYR A 521 14.96 35.86 -12.38
C TYR A 521 15.75 36.29 -11.14
N GLN A 522 16.29 37.51 -11.12
CA GLN A 522 17.04 38.03 -9.97
C GLN A 522 16.13 38.21 -8.75
N LEU A 523 14.90 38.67 -8.95
CA LEU A 523 13.90 38.79 -7.90
C LEU A 523 13.57 37.42 -7.30
N MET A 524 13.27 36.42 -8.13
CA MET A 524 13.02 35.06 -7.67
C MET A 524 14.22 34.47 -6.93
N LYS A 525 15.44 34.72 -7.40
CA LYS A 525 16.67 34.26 -6.72
C LYS A 525 16.73 34.81 -5.29
N ARG A 526 16.44 36.10 -5.12
CA ARG A 526 16.40 36.77 -3.81
C ARG A 526 15.28 36.23 -2.92
N ILE A 527 14.09 36.00 -3.48
CA ILE A 527 12.97 35.41 -2.74
C ILE A 527 13.32 34.01 -2.24
N VAL A 528 13.87 33.14 -3.10
CA VAL A 528 14.27 31.78 -2.74
C VAL A 528 15.31 31.77 -1.62
N LEU A 529 16.31 32.65 -1.70
CA LEU A 529 17.33 32.82 -0.64
C LEU A 529 16.68 33.24 0.69
N SER A 530 15.86 34.29 0.65
CA SER A 530 15.19 34.84 1.84
C SER A 530 14.25 33.81 2.48
N PHE A 531 13.50 33.08 1.65
CA PHE A 531 12.58 32.03 2.07
C PHE A 531 13.30 30.83 2.69
N ASN A 532 14.44 30.43 2.14
CA ASN A 532 15.26 29.39 2.73
C ASN A 532 15.83 29.77 4.10
N GLU A 533 16.20 31.04 4.30
CA GLU A 533 16.81 31.53 5.54
C GLU A 533 15.79 31.77 6.65
N SER A 534 14.72 32.48 6.33
CA SER A 534 13.77 33.01 7.32
C SER A 534 12.37 32.42 7.20
N LYS A 535 12.02 31.83 6.05
CA LYS A 535 10.70 31.29 5.68
C LYS A 535 9.61 32.35 5.46
N TYR A 536 9.94 33.63 5.56
CA TYR A 536 9.04 34.76 5.31
C TYR A 536 9.82 35.94 4.70
N LEU A 537 9.15 37.06 4.44
CA LEU A 537 9.78 38.33 4.10
C LEU A 537 9.39 39.36 5.14
N ASP A 538 10.37 40.06 5.72
CA ASP A 538 10.03 41.23 6.53
C ASP A 538 9.41 42.31 5.63
N LYS A 539 8.61 43.19 6.24
CA LYS A 539 7.85 44.20 5.51
C LYS A 539 8.71 45.06 4.59
N LYS A 540 9.89 45.48 5.06
CA LYS A 540 10.77 46.35 4.26
C LYS A 540 11.28 45.61 3.02
N THR A 541 11.77 44.38 3.21
CA THR A 541 12.22 43.54 2.09
C THR A 541 11.09 43.25 1.11
N ALA A 542 9.87 43.01 1.59
CA ALA A 542 8.70 42.80 0.75
C ALA A 542 8.32 44.05 -0.06
N ASP A 543 8.27 45.22 0.58
CA ASP A 543 8.00 46.50 -0.09
C ASP A 543 9.07 46.79 -1.17
N ASP A 544 10.35 46.54 -0.87
CA ASP A 544 11.45 46.66 -1.84
C ASP A 544 11.27 45.71 -3.04
N TYR A 545 10.85 44.46 -2.78
CA TYR A 545 10.62 43.45 -3.82
C TYR A 545 9.39 43.75 -4.68
N LEU A 546 8.29 44.24 -4.09
CA LEU A 546 7.09 44.68 -4.82
C LEU A 546 7.40 45.87 -5.71
N ASN A 547 8.14 46.86 -5.18
CA ASN A 547 8.59 48.01 -5.97
C ASN A 547 9.43 47.59 -7.19
N LEU A 548 10.30 46.58 -7.04
CA LEU A 548 11.05 46.02 -8.18
C LEU A 548 10.13 45.30 -9.18
N CYS A 549 9.07 44.64 -8.71
CA CYS A 549 8.11 43.94 -9.56
C CYS A 549 7.23 44.91 -10.38
N ASP A 550 6.75 45.99 -9.77
CA ASP A 550 5.76 46.90 -10.37
C ASP A 550 6.35 48.04 -11.20
N ASN A 551 7.50 48.59 -10.79
CA ASN A 551 8.08 49.75 -11.47
C ASN A 551 8.68 49.45 -12.84
N TYR A 552 8.71 48.17 -13.23
CA TYR A 552 9.28 47.76 -14.51
C TYR A 552 8.33 48.04 -15.71
N THR A 553 7.08 48.41 -15.46
CA THR A 553 6.02 48.11 -16.43
C THR A 553 6.01 48.93 -17.73
N ASP A 554 6.50 50.19 -17.85
CA ASP A 554 6.24 50.95 -19.11
C ASP A 554 7.31 51.95 -19.60
N ASN A 555 8.40 52.21 -18.87
CA ASN A 555 9.35 53.29 -19.23
C ASN A 555 10.47 52.91 -20.21
N LEU A 556 10.41 51.75 -20.87
CA LEU A 556 11.39 51.37 -21.91
C LEU A 556 10.92 51.66 -23.35
N SER A 557 9.73 52.25 -23.52
CA SER A 557 9.26 52.70 -24.83
C SER A 557 10.01 53.98 -25.26
N ASN A 558 11.07 53.81 -26.06
CA ASN A 558 11.75 54.87 -26.81
C ASN A 558 12.00 56.18 -26.04
N ILE A 559 12.50 56.11 -24.81
CA ILE A 559 13.13 57.28 -24.20
C ILE A 559 14.35 57.60 -25.06
N LYS A 560 14.22 58.59 -25.95
CA LYS A 560 15.35 59.37 -26.45
C LYS A 560 16.16 59.72 -25.22
N CYS A 561 17.36 59.14 -25.14
CA CYS A 561 18.33 59.34 -24.08
C CYS A 561 18.64 60.83 -23.94
N ASN A 562 17.79 61.56 -23.21
CA ASN A 562 18.14 62.81 -22.58
C ASN A 562 18.47 62.46 -21.14
N ARG A 563 19.77 62.53 -20.87
CA ARG A 563 20.40 62.29 -19.59
C ARG A 563 19.83 63.26 -18.56
N ASP A 564 18.97 62.77 -17.68
CA ASP A 564 18.84 63.31 -16.33
C ASP A 564 19.17 62.19 -15.33
N HIS A 565 20.12 62.49 -14.46
CA HIS A 565 21.16 61.56 -14.00
C HIS A 565 20.83 60.75 -12.72
N GLU A 566 19.58 60.78 -12.23
CA GLU A 566 19.27 60.32 -10.86
C GLU A 566 18.52 58.97 -10.75
N ALA A 567 17.77 58.53 -11.78
CA ALA A 567 17.06 57.24 -11.73
C ALA A 567 17.93 56.05 -12.22
N ASP A 568 18.86 56.29 -13.16
CA ASP A 568 19.76 55.26 -13.69
C ASP A 568 20.83 54.81 -12.68
N THR A 569 21.10 55.62 -11.65
CA THR A 569 22.11 55.30 -10.63
C THR A 569 21.66 54.14 -9.74
N LEU A 570 20.37 54.04 -9.40
CA LEU A 570 19.86 52.94 -8.56
C LEU A 570 19.87 51.61 -9.30
N PHE A 571 19.47 51.59 -10.58
CA PHE A 571 19.45 50.36 -11.38
C PHE A 571 20.86 49.89 -11.75
N SER A 572 21.75 50.82 -12.15
CA SER A 572 23.16 50.48 -12.43
C SER A 572 23.93 50.04 -11.17
N THR A 573 23.63 50.61 -10.00
CA THR A 573 24.19 50.18 -8.71
C THR A 573 23.62 48.83 -8.26
N LEU A 574 22.35 48.53 -8.57
CA LEU A 574 21.79 47.19 -8.38
C LEU A 574 22.49 46.16 -9.26
N ILE A 575 22.70 46.46 -10.54
CA ILE A 575 23.37 45.56 -11.50
C ILE A 575 24.84 45.35 -11.10
N SER A 576 25.55 46.41 -10.69
CA SER A 576 26.95 46.29 -10.26
C SER A 576 27.10 45.45 -8.99
N ASN A 577 26.21 45.61 -8.01
CA ASN A 577 26.18 44.76 -6.82
C ASN A 577 25.76 43.30 -7.14
N MET A 578 24.95 43.07 -8.18
CA MET A 578 24.60 41.72 -8.62
C MET A 578 25.79 40.96 -9.25
N SER A 579 26.69 41.66 -9.96
CA SER A 579 27.89 41.05 -10.57
C SER A 579 28.85 40.43 -9.55
N GLN A 580 28.83 40.89 -8.29
CA GLN A 580 29.66 40.32 -7.22
C GLN A 580 29.23 38.89 -6.83
N TYR A 581 28.00 38.50 -7.16
CA TYR A 581 27.45 37.16 -6.96
C TYR A 581 27.52 36.26 -8.22
N GLU A 582 28.15 36.72 -9.31
CA GLU A 582 28.26 35.99 -10.59
C GLU A 582 29.46 35.03 -10.68
N LYS A 583 30.20 34.79 -9.60
CA LYS A 583 31.29 33.79 -9.60
C LYS A 583 30.81 32.33 -9.67
N ILE A 584 29.51 32.10 -9.82
CA ILE A 584 28.94 30.77 -10.09
C ILE A 584 29.07 30.50 -11.60
N PRO A 585 29.90 29.55 -12.05
CA PRO A 585 30.29 29.43 -13.47
C PRO A 585 29.15 29.03 -14.43
N LYS A 586 27.91 28.86 -13.96
CA LYS A 586 26.82 28.26 -14.75
C LYS A 586 25.47 28.94 -14.45
N ARG A 587 24.79 29.39 -15.51
CA ARG A 587 23.50 30.10 -15.45
C ARG A 587 22.37 29.17 -14.99
N HIS A 588 21.68 29.49 -13.90
CA HIS A 588 20.40 28.86 -13.55
C HIS A 588 19.27 29.50 -14.39
N THR A 589 18.19 28.76 -14.61
CA THR A 589 16.95 29.29 -15.23
C THR A 589 15.94 29.69 -14.15
N PHE A 590 14.93 30.50 -14.50
CA PHE A 590 13.81 30.78 -13.58
C PHE A 590 13.14 29.49 -13.08
N GLN A 591 13.03 28.49 -13.96
CA GLN A 591 12.48 27.17 -13.66
C GLN A 591 13.28 26.45 -12.58
N THR A 592 14.60 26.59 -12.61
CA THR A 592 15.48 26.02 -11.58
C THR A 592 15.16 26.66 -10.21
N LEU A 593 14.90 27.97 -10.19
CA LEU A 593 14.53 28.70 -8.97
C LEU A 593 13.12 28.32 -8.47
N LEU A 594 12.15 28.11 -9.38
CA LEU A 594 10.84 27.54 -9.02
C LEU A 594 10.99 26.16 -8.39
N GLY A 595 11.82 25.30 -8.99
CA GLY A 595 12.15 23.98 -8.45
C GLY A 595 12.72 24.08 -7.03
N TYR A 596 13.63 25.02 -6.78
CA TYR A 596 14.13 25.27 -5.42
C TYR A 596 13.06 25.73 -4.45
N PHE A 597 12.20 26.66 -4.86
CA PHE A 597 11.08 27.11 -4.03
C PHE A 597 10.16 25.93 -3.66
N VAL A 598 9.72 25.13 -4.64
CA VAL A 598 8.92 23.91 -4.45
C VAL A 598 9.57 22.97 -3.45
N LEU A 599 10.87 22.70 -3.60
CA LEU A 599 11.58 21.77 -2.72
C LEU A 599 11.78 22.29 -1.30
N ILE A 600 12.12 23.58 -1.13
CA ILE A 600 12.19 24.22 0.19
C ILE A 600 10.83 24.16 0.87
N TYR A 601 9.78 24.43 0.10
CA TYR A 601 8.41 24.37 0.58
C TYR A 601 8.01 22.95 1.01
N GLU A 602 8.19 21.94 0.15
CA GLU A 602 7.88 20.53 0.44
C GLU A 602 8.64 20.07 1.69
N LYS A 603 9.94 20.38 1.76
CA LYS A 603 10.80 20.08 2.91
C LYS A 603 10.28 20.68 4.21
N THR A 604 9.93 21.95 4.17
CA THR A 604 9.61 22.74 5.37
C THR A 604 8.21 22.43 5.85
N PHE A 605 7.22 22.48 4.96
CA PHE A 605 5.81 22.51 5.33
C PHE A 605 5.08 21.18 5.10
N ILE A 606 5.60 20.29 4.25
CA ILE A 606 4.96 18.98 4.00
C ILE A 606 5.65 17.89 4.81
N PHE A 607 6.98 17.85 4.80
CA PHE A 607 7.76 16.81 5.49
C PHE A 607 8.28 17.25 6.87
N GLY A 608 8.10 18.52 7.26
CA GLY A 608 8.22 18.98 8.64
C GLY A 608 9.61 18.85 9.28
N ASP A 609 10.70 19.06 8.53
CA ASP A 609 12.07 19.09 9.12
C ASP A 609 12.44 20.51 9.59
N TYR A 610 11.78 20.98 10.65
CA TYR A 610 11.92 22.37 11.13
C TYR A 610 13.26 22.67 11.83
N ALA A 611 13.89 21.66 12.44
CA ALA A 611 14.93 21.87 13.46
C ALA A 611 16.38 21.75 12.95
N GLN A 612 16.65 21.20 11.76
CA GLN A 612 18.02 20.74 11.44
C GLN A 612 18.61 21.28 10.12
N PHE A 613 18.00 22.28 9.48
CA PHE A 613 18.41 22.74 8.15
C PHE A 613 18.52 24.25 7.98
N LYS A 614 19.03 24.97 8.98
CA LYS A 614 19.62 26.28 8.68
C LYS A 614 20.80 26.04 7.73
N HIS A 615 20.84 26.72 6.59
CA HIS A 615 21.92 26.71 5.59
C HIS A 615 21.86 25.62 4.49
N MET A 616 20.82 25.61 3.64
CA MET A 616 21.07 25.25 2.23
C MET A 616 21.98 26.32 1.63
N LYS A 617 23.21 25.95 1.25
CA LYS A 617 24.16 26.86 0.60
C LYS A 617 23.89 26.89 -0.90
N PHE A 618 23.59 28.06 -1.43
CA PHE A 618 23.53 28.34 -2.86
C PHE A 618 24.91 28.87 -3.29
N ASP A 619 25.92 27.99 -3.22
CA ASP A 619 27.31 28.30 -3.62
C ASP A 619 27.51 28.19 -5.14
#